data_AF-H0A944-F1
#
_entry.id   AF-H0A944-F1
#
_cell.length_a   1.000
_cell.length_b   1.000
_cell.length_c   1.000
_cell.angle_alpha   90.00
_cell.angle_beta   90.00
_cell.angle_gamma   90.00
#
_symmetry.space_group_name_H-M   'P 1'
#
loop_
_entity.id
_entity.type
_entity.pdbx_description
1 polymer ?
#
loop_
_entity_poly.entity_id
_entity_poly.type
_entity_poly.pdbx_seq_one_letter_code
_entity_poly.pdbx_strand_id
1 'polypeptide(L)'
;MAESEDEEQEIYECPICDEEFDTESGLSIHEGQMHPNKQIDELEDLVDTFEEETDKALDIKKEKESLKQRVDSLRDEKEELEETVDDLKDTQEKLKEGIEEKDDKVQELKSKVGNLRDDREELKSEKHSMERKIDDLENEKESLKKSLEKTEELMLKLKHQVKEFNEEIDE
;
A
#
# COMPACT_ATOMS: atom_id res chain seq x y z
N MET A 1 9.22 -38.30 98.85
CA MET A 1 7.78 -37.98 98.87
C MET A 1 7.65 -36.89 97.83
N ALA A 2 7.47 -37.30 96.57
CA ALA A 2 6.17 -37.26 95.88
C ALA A 2 5.67 -35.80 95.88
N GLU A 3 6.15 -35.01 94.93
CA GLU A 3 5.42 -34.70 93.67
C GLU A 3 4.02 -34.15 93.98
N SER A 4 3.90 -32.84 93.88
CA SER A 4 2.65 -32.21 93.48
C SER A 4 3.02 -31.36 92.27
N GLU A 5 2.99 -32.02 91.11
CA GLU A 5 2.88 -31.34 89.84
C GLU A 5 1.63 -30.45 89.94
N ASP A 6 1.78 -29.14 89.77
CA ASP A 6 0.64 -28.25 89.55
C ASP A 6 -0.06 -28.79 88.29
N GLU A 7 -1.12 -29.59 88.48
CA GLU A 7 -2.05 -29.95 87.41
C GLU A 7 -2.69 -28.64 86.96
N GLU A 8 -2.18 -28.04 85.89
CA GLU A 8 -2.86 -27.00 85.15
C GLU A 8 -4.24 -27.55 84.75
N GLN A 9 -5.27 -27.24 85.53
CA GLN A 9 -6.65 -27.57 85.17
C GLN A 9 -6.98 -26.78 83.91
N GLU A 10 -7.16 -27.47 82.78
CA GLU A 10 -7.65 -26.86 81.55
C GLU A 10 -9.07 -26.33 81.81
N ILE A 11 -9.20 -25.00 81.85
CA ILE A 11 -10.50 -24.32 81.92
C ILE A 11 -11.01 -24.16 80.49
N TYR A 12 -12.26 -24.58 80.26
CA TYR A 12 -12.94 -24.48 78.98
C TYR A 12 -13.95 -23.33 79.03
N GLU A 13 -13.69 -22.24 78.31
CA GLU A 13 -14.55 -21.04 78.27
C GLU A 13 -15.58 -21.13 77.13
N CYS A 14 -16.84 -20.77 77.42
CA CYS A 14 -17.88 -20.68 76.42
C CYS A 14 -17.68 -19.45 75.52
N PRO A 15 -17.51 -19.61 74.20
CA PRO A 15 -17.19 -18.51 73.29
C PRO A 15 -18.36 -17.55 73.02
N ILE A 16 -19.53 -17.75 73.64
CA ILE A 16 -20.73 -16.93 73.44
C ILE A 16 -21.07 -16.08 74.67
N CYS A 17 -20.87 -16.62 75.87
CA CYS A 17 -21.25 -15.96 77.11
C CYS A 17 -20.13 -15.88 78.16
N ASP A 18 -18.91 -16.31 77.80
CA ASP A 18 -17.70 -16.29 78.63
C ASP A 18 -17.85 -17.08 79.96
N GLU A 19 -18.77 -18.05 80.03
CA GLU A 19 -18.87 -18.98 81.18
C GLU A 19 -17.74 -20.02 81.15
N GLU A 20 -17.08 -20.22 82.29
CA GLU A 20 -15.96 -21.15 82.48
C GLU A 20 -16.45 -22.53 82.95
N PHE A 21 -15.88 -23.61 82.39
CA PHE A 21 -16.20 -24.99 82.71
C PHE A 21 -14.94 -25.81 83.00
N ASP A 22 -15.00 -26.64 84.04
CA ASP A 22 -13.89 -27.53 84.44
C ASP A 22 -13.75 -28.77 83.53
N THR A 23 -14.66 -28.96 82.55
CA THR A 23 -14.62 -30.11 81.62
C THR A 23 -15.18 -29.73 80.24
N GLU A 24 -14.59 -30.30 79.18
CA GLU A 24 -15.06 -30.18 77.80
C GLU A 24 -16.52 -30.64 77.61
N SER A 25 -16.93 -31.68 78.36
CA SER A 25 -18.32 -32.16 78.35
C SER A 25 -19.30 -31.16 78.97
N GLY A 26 -18.89 -30.44 80.03
CA GLY A 26 -19.68 -29.39 80.65
C GLY A 26 -19.93 -28.22 79.70
N LEU A 27 -18.87 -27.76 79.02
CA LEU A 27 -18.96 -26.75 77.97
C LEU A 27 -19.88 -27.19 76.82
N SER A 28 -19.70 -28.42 76.31
CA SER A 28 -20.51 -28.95 75.21
C SER A 28 -22.01 -29.04 75.56
N ILE A 29 -22.34 -29.43 76.79
CA ILE A 29 -23.73 -29.50 77.26
C ILE A 29 -24.30 -28.09 77.43
N HIS A 30 -23.52 -27.16 78.00
CA HIS A 30 -23.93 -25.76 78.12
C HIS A 30 -24.21 -25.14 76.74
N GLU A 31 -23.31 -25.30 75.76
CA GLU A 31 -23.52 -24.80 74.40
C GLU A 31 -24.79 -25.41 73.77
N GLY A 32 -25.04 -26.71 73.96
CA GLY A 32 -26.24 -27.37 73.44
C GLY A 32 -27.56 -26.96 74.11
N GLN A 33 -27.53 -26.49 75.36
CA GLN A 33 -28.74 -26.12 76.13
C GLN A 33 -29.02 -24.62 76.15
N MET A 34 -27.96 -23.82 76.31
CA MET A 34 -28.05 -22.36 76.44
C MET A 34 -27.89 -21.65 75.10
N HIS A 35 -27.26 -22.31 74.11
CA HIS A 35 -27.02 -21.76 72.77
C HIS A 35 -27.46 -22.68 71.63
N PRO A 36 -28.69 -23.24 71.66
CA PRO A 36 -29.14 -24.22 70.66
C PRO A 36 -29.21 -23.66 69.23
N ASN A 37 -29.23 -22.33 69.06
CA ASN A 37 -29.35 -21.67 67.76
C ASN A 37 -28.00 -21.20 67.17
N LYS A 38 -26.87 -21.28 67.89
CA LYS A 38 -25.56 -20.84 67.39
C LYS A 38 -25.21 -21.47 66.03
N GLN A 39 -25.46 -22.77 65.90
CA GLN A 39 -25.23 -23.51 64.66
C GLN A 39 -26.17 -23.08 63.52
N ILE A 40 -27.34 -22.54 63.85
CA ILE A 40 -28.29 -21.99 62.88
C ILE A 40 -27.77 -20.63 62.39
N ASP A 41 -27.33 -19.77 63.30
CA ASP A 41 -26.77 -18.45 62.97
C ASP A 41 -25.50 -18.58 62.09
N GLU A 42 -24.58 -19.49 62.45
CA GLU A 42 -23.39 -19.80 61.64
C GLU A 42 -23.74 -20.35 60.24
N LEU A 43 -24.84 -21.11 60.15
CA LEU A 43 -25.33 -21.64 58.88
C LEU A 43 -25.99 -20.55 58.04
N GLU A 44 -26.70 -19.60 58.66
CA GLU A 44 -27.28 -18.42 57.99
C GLU A 44 -26.18 -17.55 57.38
N ASP A 45 -25.13 -17.22 58.14
CA ASP A 45 -23.96 -16.47 57.63
C ASP A 45 -23.29 -17.19 56.45
N LEU A 46 -23.18 -18.52 56.51
CA LEU A 46 -22.62 -19.31 55.42
C LEU A 46 -23.53 -19.32 54.17
N VAL A 47 -24.85 -19.29 54.34
CA VAL A 47 -25.80 -19.19 53.23
C VAL A 47 -25.69 -17.82 52.57
N ASP A 48 -25.65 -16.73 53.33
CA ASP A 48 -25.51 -15.36 52.80
C ASP A 48 -24.23 -15.21 51.97
N THR A 49 -23.11 -15.74 52.48
CA THR A 49 -21.84 -15.73 51.74
C THR A 49 -21.89 -16.60 50.49
N PHE A 50 -22.57 -17.76 50.54
CA PHE A 50 -22.74 -18.62 49.37
C PHE A 50 -23.62 -17.96 48.29
N GLU A 51 -24.66 -17.23 48.67
CA GLU A 51 -25.49 -16.44 47.75
C GLU A 51 -24.67 -15.35 47.07
N GLU A 52 -23.88 -14.58 47.83
CA GLU A 52 -23.00 -13.53 47.28
C GLU A 52 -21.97 -14.11 46.28
N GLU A 53 -21.32 -15.22 46.63
CA GLU A 53 -20.37 -15.88 45.74
C GLU A 53 -21.04 -16.48 44.51
N THR A 54 -22.29 -16.94 44.64
CA THR A 54 -23.10 -17.42 43.50
C THR A 54 -23.39 -16.28 42.53
N ASP A 55 -23.76 -15.10 43.02
CA ASP A 55 -24.00 -13.92 42.18
C ASP A 55 -22.73 -13.46 41.46
N LYS A 56 -21.59 -13.40 42.16
CA LYS A 56 -20.28 -13.10 41.54
C LYS A 56 -19.94 -14.12 40.45
N ALA A 57 -20.18 -15.41 40.69
CA ALA A 57 -19.92 -16.45 39.70
C ALA A 57 -20.82 -16.31 38.45
N LEU A 58 -22.08 -15.88 38.62
CA LEU A 58 -22.98 -15.59 37.51
C LEU A 58 -22.52 -14.38 36.69
N ASP A 59 -22.03 -13.33 37.33
CA ASP A 59 -21.53 -12.14 36.64
C ASP A 59 -20.22 -12.43 35.88
N ILE A 60 -19.28 -13.16 36.49
CA ILE A 60 -18.07 -13.65 35.82
C ILE A 60 -18.45 -14.49 34.59
N LYS A 61 -19.49 -15.32 34.69
CA LYS A 61 -19.96 -16.12 33.55
C LYS A 61 -20.47 -15.24 32.40
N LYS A 62 -21.25 -14.20 32.69
CA LYS A 62 -21.73 -13.25 31.68
C LYS A 62 -20.58 -12.49 31.02
N GLU A 63 -19.61 -12.01 31.81
CA GLU A 63 -18.42 -11.34 31.28
C GLU A 63 -17.60 -12.26 30.38
N LYS A 64 -17.42 -13.53 30.78
CA LYS A 64 -16.74 -14.54 29.98
C LYS A 64 -17.45 -14.77 28.64
N GLU A 65 -18.77 -14.84 28.61
CA GLU A 65 -19.54 -14.98 27.38
C GLU A 65 -19.41 -13.75 26.47
N SER A 66 -19.46 -12.54 27.05
CA SER A 66 -19.24 -11.29 26.31
C SER A 66 -17.83 -11.19 25.73
N LEU A 67 -16.81 -11.54 26.51
CA LEU A 67 -15.42 -11.57 26.03
C LEU A 67 -15.23 -12.58 24.91
N LYS A 68 -15.88 -13.75 25.00
CA LYS A 68 -15.82 -14.75 23.94
C LYS A 68 -16.39 -14.22 22.63
N GLN A 69 -17.58 -13.59 22.68
CA GLN A 69 -18.18 -12.96 21.50
C GLN A 69 -17.26 -11.89 20.90
N ARG A 70 -16.62 -11.07 21.74
CA ARG A 70 -15.68 -10.05 21.28
C ARG A 70 -14.44 -10.65 20.63
N VAL A 71 -13.91 -11.75 21.15
CA VAL A 71 -12.79 -12.48 20.55
C VAL A 71 -13.17 -13.05 19.19
N ASP A 72 -14.37 -13.62 19.06
CA ASP A 72 -14.87 -14.15 17.79
C ASP A 72 -15.01 -13.01 16.76
N SER A 73 -15.61 -11.87 17.12
CA SER A 73 -15.72 -10.72 16.20
C SER A 73 -14.37 -10.13 15.79
N LEU A 74 -13.41 -10.04 16.71
CA LEU A 74 -12.06 -9.56 16.38
C LEU A 74 -11.32 -10.54 15.46
N ARG A 75 -11.63 -11.82 15.54
CA ARG A 75 -11.07 -12.83 14.64
C ARG A 75 -11.64 -12.65 13.23
N ASP A 76 -12.95 -12.45 13.11
CA ASP A 76 -13.59 -12.19 11.81
C ASP A 76 -13.02 -10.91 11.17
N GLU A 77 -12.91 -9.81 11.93
CA GLU A 77 -12.30 -8.57 11.45
C GLU A 77 -10.84 -8.75 11.01
N LYS A 78 -10.08 -9.59 11.73
CA LYS A 78 -8.70 -9.92 11.36
C LYS A 78 -8.65 -10.67 10.02
N GLU A 79 -9.56 -11.61 9.78
CA GLU A 79 -9.63 -12.38 8.54
C GLU A 79 -10.01 -11.46 7.36
N GLU A 80 -10.97 -10.55 7.53
CA GLU A 80 -11.35 -9.55 6.50
C GLU A 80 -10.19 -8.57 6.17
N LEU A 81 -9.44 -8.15 7.19
CA LEU A 81 -8.26 -7.30 6.99
C LEU A 81 -7.14 -8.03 6.26
N GLU A 82 -6.95 -9.33 6.52
CA GLU A 82 -5.97 -10.15 5.81
C GLU A 82 -6.32 -10.28 4.31
N GLU A 83 -7.60 -10.53 3.98
CA GLU A 83 -8.07 -10.55 2.59
C GLU A 83 -7.86 -9.19 1.88
N THR A 84 -8.22 -8.09 2.55
CA THR A 84 -8.03 -6.74 2.02
C THR A 84 -6.55 -6.44 1.76
N VAL A 85 -5.65 -6.89 2.63
CA VAL A 85 -4.20 -6.71 2.46
C VAL A 85 -3.69 -7.48 1.24
N ASP A 86 -4.18 -8.68 1.00
CA ASP A 86 -3.76 -9.47 -0.16
C ASP A 86 -4.28 -8.86 -1.47
N ASP A 87 -5.54 -8.39 -1.52
CA ASP A 87 -6.08 -7.65 -2.66
C ASP A 87 -5.28 -6.38 -2.99
N LEU A 88 -4.83 -5.66 -1.95
CA LEU A 88 -3.99 -4.47 -2.11
C LEU A 88 -2.60 -4.81 -2.67
N LYS A 89 -2.01 -5.94 -2.27
CA LYS A 89 -0.73 -6.42 -2.84
C LYS A 89 -0.88 -6.77 -4.32
N ASP A 90 -1.93 -7.50 -4.68
CA ASP A 90 -2.22 -7.85 -6.08
C ASP A 90 -2.42 -6.59 -6.95
N THR A 91 -3.12 -5.60 -6.40
CA THR A 91 -3.31 -4.31 -7.07
C THR A 91 -1.99 -3.56 -7.22
N GLN A 92 -1.15 -3.57 -6.19
CA GLN A 92 0.18 -2.94 -6.22
C GLN A 92 1.08 -3.58 -7.30
N GLU A 93 1.07 -4.90 -7.44
CA GLU A 93 1.84 -5.62 -8.44
C GLU A 93 1.40 -5.26 -9.87
N LYS A 94 0.09 -5.31 -10.14
CA LYS A 94 -0.49 -4.90 -11.44
C LYS A 94 -0.15 -3.45 -11.80
N LEU A 95 -0.19 -2.54 -10.82
CA LEU A 95 0.18 -1.14 -11.04
C LEU A 95 1.66 -1.00 -11.37
N LYS A 96 2.53 -1.77 -10.72
CA LYS A 96 3.97 -1.77 -11.00
C LYS A 96 4.27 -2.26 -12.42
N GLU A 97 3.68 -3.38 -12.83
CA GLU A 97 3.79 -3.89 -14.20
C GLU A 97 3.30 -2.85 -15.23
N GLY A 98 2.16 -2.22 -14.96
CA GLY A 98 1.59 -1.19 -15.83
C GLY A 98 2.41 0.11 -15.90
N ILE A 99 3.29 0.38 -14.93
CA ILE A 99 4.27 1.48 -14.96
C ILE A 99 5.46 1.07 -15.82
N GLU A 100 6.00 -0.15 -15.65
CA GLU A 100 7.13 -0.67 -16.43
C GLU A 100 6.79 -0.69 -17.93
N GLU A 101 5.60 -1.18 -18.32
CA GLU A 101 5.15 -1.18 -19.71
C GLU A 101 5.08 0.25 -20.31
N LYS A 102 4.66 1.24 -19.51
CA LYS A 102 4.58 2.63 -19.96
C LYS A 102 5.96 3.25 -20.10
N ASP A 103 6.90 2.93 -19.21
CA ASP A 103 8.27 3.41 -19.33
C ASP A 103 8.94 2.88 -20.60
N ASP A 104 8.78 1.59 -20.88
CA ASP A 104 9.23 0.97 -22.14
C ASP A 104 8.64 1.69 -23.36
N LYS A 105 7.33 2.00 -23.32
CA LYS A 105 6.68 2.72 -24.42
C LYS A 105 7.21 4.13 -24.59
N VAL A 106 7.51 4.82 -23.49
CA VAL A 106 8.11 6.15 -23.51
C VAL A 106 9.51 6.11 -24.13
N GLN A 107 10.35 5.12 -23.79
CA GLN A 107 11.67 4.97 -24.40
C GLN A 107 11.60 4.67 -25.90
N GLU A 108 10.65 3.81 -26.32
CA GLU A 108 10.41 3.53 -27.74
C GLU A 108 10.02 4.81 -28.50
N LEU A 109 9.07 5.58 -27.96
CA LEU A 109 8.64 6.84 -28.57
C LEU A 109 9.76 7.88 -28.63
N LYS A 110 10.56 7.99 -27.56
CA LYS A 110 11.71 8.90 -27.52
C LYS A 110 12.73 8.56 -28.60
N SER A 111 13.00 7.27 -28.81
CA SER A 111 13.88 6.78 -29.88
C SER A 111 13.33 7.12 -31.27
N LYS A 112 12.03 6.90 -31.51
CA LYS A 112 11.38 7.28 -32.77
C LYS A 112 11.44 8.78 -33.04
N VAL A 113 11.21 9.60 -32.02
CA VAL A 113 11.34 11.07 -32.13
C VAL A 113 12.78 11.48 -32.47
N GLY A 114 13.77 10.80 -31.90
CA GLY A 114 15.18 10.97 -32.26
C GLY A 114 15.43 10.71 -33.75
N ASN A 115 15.06 9.53 -34.24
CA ASN A 115 15.25 9.17 -35.64
C ASN A 115 14.54 10.13 -36.60
N LEU A 116 13.28 10.51 -36.31
CA LEU A 116 12.54 11.48 -37.12
C LEU A 116 13.19 12.87 -37.15
N ARG A 117 13.91 13.25 -36.09
CA ARG A 117 14.66 14.50 -36.06
C ARG A 117 15.88 14.43 -36.97
N ASP A 118 16.60 13.30 -36.93
CA ASP A 118 17.78 13.07 -37.77
C ASP A 118 17.37 13.04 -39.26
N ASP A 119 16.32 12.29 -39.61
CA ASP A 119 15.76 12.25 -40.96
C ASP A 119 15.37 13.65 -41.47
N ARG A 120 14.77 14.47 -40.59
CA ARG A 120 14.41 15.86 -40.93
C ARG A 120 15.64 16.71 -41.23
N GLU A 121 16.73 16.53 -40.49
CA GLU A 121 17.98 17.26 -40.70
C GLU A 121 18.68 16.82 -41.99
N GLU A 122 18.64 15.53 -42.32
CA GLU A 122 19.12 14.99 -43.60
C GLU A 122 18.33 15.57 -44.78
N LEU A 123 17.00 15.47 -44.76
CA LEU A 123 16.13 16.02 -45.80
C LEU A 123 16.32 17.53 -45.99
N LYS A 124 16.56 18.27 -44.90
CA LYS A 124 16.84 19.71 -44.99
C LYS A 124 18.17 19.98 -45.71
N SER A 125 19.18 19.15 -45.48
CA SER A 125 20.49 19.25 -46.11
C SER A 125 20.41 18.90 -47.60
N GLU A 126 19.68 17.83 -47.94
CA GLU A 126 19.41 17.45 -49.33
C GLU A 126 18.67 18.55 -50.08
N LYS A 127 17.63 19.13 -49.47
CA LYS A 127 16.90 20.27 -50.04
C LYS A 127 17.84 21.42 -50.37
N HIS A 128 18.71 21.82 -49.45
CA HIS A 128 19.66 22.89 -49.72
C HIS A 128 20.63 22.54 -50.86
N SER A 129 21.08 21.28 -50.94
CA SER A 129 21.92 20.83 -52.05
C SER A 129 21.18 20.90 -53.40
N MET A 130 19.89 20.55 -53.43
CA MET A 130 19.08 20.66 -54.65
C MET A 130 18.84 22.11 -55.04
N GLU A 131 18.55 23.00 -54.08
CA GLU A 131 18.40 24.45 -54.34
C GLU A 131 19.65 25.02 -55.03
N ARG A 132 20.87 24.69 -54.53
CA ARG A 132 22.11 25.12 -55.20
C ARG A 132 22.25 24.59 -56.62
N LYS A 133 21.89 23.31 -56.86
CA LYS A 133 21.93 22.72 -58.20
C LYS A 133 20.97 23.42 -59.16
N ILE A 134 19.79 23.85 -58.67
CA ILE A 134 18.84 24.63 -59.46
C ILE A 134 19.47 25.97 -59.84
N ASP A 135 20.04 26.69 -58.88
CA ASP A 135 20.71 27.98 -59.14
C ASP A 135 21.84 27.82 -60.19
N ASP A 136 22.66 26.78 -60.07
CA ASP A 136 23.74 26.49 -61.03
C ASP A 136 23.20 26.23 -62.44
N LEU A 137 22.14 25.42 -62.57
CA LEU A 137 21.49 25.12 -63.85
C LEU A 137 20.81 26.35 -64.47
N GLU A 138 20.22 27.22 -63.65
CA GLU A 138 19.65 28.48 -64.12
C GLU A 138 20.72 29.42 -64.69
N ASN A 139 21.87 29.51 -64.01
CA ASN A 139 23.02 30.28 -64.49
C ASN A 139 23.59 29.72 -65.80
N GLU A 140 23.72 28.39 -65.91
CA GLU A 140 24.18 27.72 -67.13
C GLU A 140 23.21 27.98 -68.30
N LYS A 141 21.91 27.85 -68.05
CA LYS A 141 20.87 28.15 -69.05
C LYS A 141 20.95 29.58 -69.57
N GLU A 142 21.15 30.56 -68.69
CA GLU A 142 21.27 31.97 -69.08
C GLU A 142 22.56 32.22 -69.89
N SER A 143 23.67 31.58 -69.52
CA SER A 143 24.93 31.62 -70.28
C SER A 143 24.76 31.04 -71.69
N LEU A 144 24.14 29.86 -71.80
CA LEU A 144 23.85 29.22 -73.07
C LEU A 144 22.94 30.07 -73.95
N LYS A 145 21.92 30.70 -73.37
CA LYS A 145 21.02 31.61 -74.08
C LYS A 145 21.78 32.79 -74.71
N LYS A 146 22.66 33.45 -73.95
CA LYS A 146 23.52 34.53 -74.47
C LYS A 146 24.45 34.05 -75.59
N SER A 147 25.01 32.85 -75.45
CA SER A 147 25.84 32.24 -76.49
C SER A 147 25.05 31.95 -77.76
N LEU A 148 23.80 31.50 -77.63
CA LEU A 148 22.89 31.25 -78.75
C LEU A 148 22.58 32.56 -79.48
N GLU A 149 22.17 33.61 -78.76
CA GLU A 149 21.89 34.94 -79.32
C GLU A 149 23.10 35.49 -80.11
N LYS A 150 24.31 35.36 -79.55
CA LYS A 150 25.55 35.75 -80.24
C LYS A 150 25.80 34.94 -81.51
N THR A 151 25.51 33.64 -81.48
CA THR A 151 25.67 32.75 -82.63
C THR A 151 24.68 33.10 -83.74
N GLU A 152 23.42 33.39 -83.39
CA GLU A 152 22.40 33.86 -84.31
C GLU A 152 22.80 35.18 -84.98
N GLU A 153 23.35 36.14 -84.22
CA GLU A 153 23.85 37.41 -84.75
C GLU A 153 25.00 37.22 -85.75
N LEU A 154 25.96 36.35 -85.42
CA LEU A 154 27.06 36.02 -86.33
C LEU A 154 26.57 35.33 -87.61
N MET A 155 25.56 34.47 -87.50
CA MET A 155 24.98 33.78 -88.65
C MET A 155 24.26 34.76 -89.59
N LEU A 156 23.55 35.77 -89.04
CA LEU A 156 22.93 36.83 -89.83
C LEU A 156 23.98 37.67 -90.58
N LYS A 157 25.08 38.03 -89.91
CA LYS A 157 26.22 38.73 -90.53
C LYS A 157 26.83 37.92 -91.66
N LEU A 158 27.11 36.64 -91.43
CA LEU A 158 27.66 35.75 -92.45
C LEU A 158 26.72 35.60 -93.66
N LYS A 159 25.41 35.46 -93.41
CA LYS A 159 24.40 35.37 -94.48
C LYS A 159 24.37 36.63 -95.33
N HIS A 160 24.52 37.81 -94.72
CA HIS A 160 24.61 39.07 -95.45
C HIS A 160 25.88 39.13 -96.31
N GLN A 161 27.03 38.77 -95.75
CA GLN A 161 28.31 38.74 -96.48
C GLN A 161 28.29 37.77 -97.66
N VAL A 162 27.69 36.58 -97.51
CA VAL A 162 27.53 35.62 -98.61
C VAL A 162 26.64 36.18 -99.73
N LYS A 163 25.59 36.94 -99.38
CA LYS A 163 24.71 37.57 -100.38
C LYS A 163 25.46 38.64 -101.18
N GLU A 164 26.22 39.50 -100.50
CA GLU A 164 27.05 40.53 -101.15
C GLU A 164 28.09 39.89 -102.09
N PHE A 165 28.81 38.84 -101.63
CA PHE A 165 29.77 38.15 -102.49
C PHE A 165 29.14 37.48 -103.70
N ASN A 166 27.95 36.89 -103.57
CA ASN A 166 27.26 36.30 -104.73
C ASN A 166 26.86 37.38 -105.74
N GLU A 167 26.41 38.54 -105.27
CA GLU A 167 26.09 39.69 -106.13
C GLU A 167 27.34 40.19 -106.87
N GLU A 168 28.50 40.25 -106.21
CA GLU A 168 29.79 40.62 -106.84
C GLU A 168 30.29 39.61 -107.89
N ILE A 169 29.96 38.32 -107.76
CA ILE A 169 30.37 37.27 -108.72
C ILE A 169 29.51 37.28 -109.98
N ASP A 170 28.25 37.71 -109.88
CA ASP A 170 27.28 37.71 -110.97
C ASP A 170 27.37 38.97 -111.88
N GLU A 171 28.16 40.00 -111.52
CA GLU A 171 28.49 41.21 -112.32
C GLU A 171 29.70 41.01 -113.25
#